data_AF-A0AAN8FMI3-F1
#
_entry.id   AF-A0AAN8FMI3-F1
#
_cell.length_a   1.000
_cell.length_b   1.000
_cell.length_c   1.000
_cell.angle_alpha   90.00
_cell.angle_beta   90.00
_cell.angle_gamma   90.00
#
_symmetry.space_group_name_H-M   'P 1'
#
loop_
_entity.id
_entity.type
_entity.pdbx_description
1 polymer ?
#
loop_
_entity_poly.entity_id
_entity_poly.type
_entity_poly.pdbx_seq_one_letter_code
_entity_poly.pdbx_strand_id
1 'polypeptide(L)'
;MLASLEAANCSKEQHCSYESRMIRPVQRVVQYPLLLRAIQSCCDQDSLHAKQVEVALQKMQTLAEYVNEMQRVHELYAPHIDVLRRQNDVLFREKGLRIDIRDLLLFAHIQWLNAEKSMQEYVIFVFHTLILLLPRNARRDLKMKLTRVLPINEVEVEDDKKDDPVLTIVHSRTVAERHYDASYYIACCQLALKQQLIRSIKKARANFSRETRRPLSGSSQSDGGYGSDPMKERKSSS
;
A
#
# COMPACT_ATOMS: atom_id res chain seq x y z
N MET A 1 22.56 0.01 -39.63
CA MET A 1 21.98 -0.06 -38.27
C MET A 1 20.85 -1.09 -38.17
N LEU A 2 19.81 -1.04 -39.01
CA LEU A 2 18.69 -2.01 -38.99
C LEU A 2 19.13 -3.48 -39.13
N ALA A 3 20.01 -3.79 -40.08
CA ALA A 3 20.54 -5.14 -40.28
C ALA A 3 21.32 -5.69 -39.06
N SER A 4 21.91 -4.80 -38.25
CA SER A 4 22.64 -5.20 -37.04
C SER A 4 21.70 -5.49 -35.86
N LEU A 5 20.53 -4.83 -35.83
CA LEU A 5 19.50 -5.06 -34.81
C LEU A 5 18.71 -6.34 -35.11
N GLU A 6 18.49 -6.66 -36.39
CA GLU A 6 17.89 -7.93 -36.82
C GLU A 6 18.81 -9.12 -36.54
N ALA A 7 20.13 -8.97 -36.75
CA ALA A 7 21.11 -9.99 -36.38
C ALA A 7 21.18 -10.25 -34.86
N ALA A 8 20.96 -9.22 -34.03
CA ALA A 8 20.89 -9.36 -32.58
C ALA A 8 19.57 -9.97 -32.07
N ASN A 9 18.52 -9.99 -32.90
CA ASN A 9 17.22 -10.61 -32.63
C ASN A 9 17.03 -11.92 -33.40
N CYS A 10 18.09 -12.73 -33.51
CA CYS A 10 18.13 -13.94 -34.35
C CYS A 10 17.09 -15.00 -33.95
N SER A 11 16.64 -15.03 -32.70
CA SER A 11 15.60 -15.95 -32.23
C SER A 11 14.17 -15.45 -32.51
N LYS A 12 13.95 -14.16 -32.83
CA LYS A 12 12.64 -13.48 -32.84
C LYS A 12 11.83 -13.62 -31.53
N GLU A 13 12.44 -14.16 -30.47
CA GLU A 13 11.81 -14.47 -29.19
C GLU A 13 11.91 -13.32 -28.18
N GLN A 14 12.37 -12.13 -28.57
CA GLN A 14 12.39 -10.98 -27.65
C GLN A 14 11.01 -10.70 -27.04
N HIS A 15 9.92 -11.00 -27.77
CA HIS A 15 8.54 -10.92 -27.28
C HIS A 15 8.13 -12.01 -26.27
N CYS A 16 8.93 -13.07 -26.16
CA CYS A 16 8.74 -14.22 -25.26
C CYS A 16 9.69 -14.18 -24.06
N SER A 17 10.67 -13.27 -24.03
CA SER A 17 11.57 -13.06 -22.90
C SER A 17 10.81 -12.71 -21.62
N TYR A 18 11.40 -13.05 -20.46
CA TYR A 18 10.85 -12.71 -19.15
C TYR A 18 10.54 -11.21 -19.02
N GLU A 19 11.51 -10.36 -19.39
CA GLU A 19 11.37 -8.90 -19.37
C GLU A 19 10.18 -8.42 -20.22
N SER A 20 10.02 -8.98 -21.42
CA SER A 20 8.88 -8.63 -22.29
C SER A 20 7.53 -9.12 -21.74
N ARG A 21 7.50 -10.22 -20.99
CA ARG A 21 6.27 -10.67 -20.32
C ARG A 21 5.94 -9.80 -19.10
N MET A 22 6.94 -9.34 -18.37
CA MET A 22 6.79 -8.53 -17.15
C MET A 22 6.23 -7.11 -17.41
N ILE A 23 6.44 -6.56 -18.62
CA ILE A 23 5.89 -5.24 -18.97
C ILE A 23 4.42 -5.28 -19.40
N ARG A 24 3.88 -6.45 -19.78
CA ARG A 24 2.51 -6.59 -20.32
C ARG A 24 1.42 -6.10 -19.37
N PRO A 25 1.46 -6.33 -18.03
CA PRO A 25 0.45 -5.78 -17.12
C PRO A 25 0.39 -4.25 -17.18
N VAL A 26 1.54 -3.57 -17.18
CA VAL A 26 1.60 -2.10 -17.27
C VAL A 26 1.03 -1.63 -18.60
N GLN A 27 1.40 -2.29 -19.71
CA GLN A 27 0.86 -2.01 -21.03
C GLN A 27 -0.65 -2.25 -21.10
N ARG A 28 -1.16 -3.25 -20.40
CA ARG A 28 -2.58 -3.58 -20.42
C ARG A 28 -3.43 -2.51 -19.74
N VAL A 29 -2.97 -1.94 -18.63
CA VAL A 29 -3.69 -0.88 -17.92
C VAL A 29 -3.94 0.33 -18.82
N VAL A 30 -2.94 0.74 -19.61
CA VAL A 30 -3.06 1.91 -20.51
C VAL A 30 -3.90 1.63 -21.76
N GLN A 31 -4.19 0.37 -22.08
CA GLN A 31 -5.05 0.01 -23.22
C GLN A 31 -6.55 0.12 -22.91
N TYR A 32 -6.97 -0.03 -21.65
CA TYR A 32 -8.40 0.00 -21.30
C TYR A 32 -9.11 1.31 -21.67
N PRO A 33 -8.53 2.51 -21.43
CA PRO A 33 -9.14 3.76 -21.89
C PRO A 33 -9.34 3.81 -23.41
N LEU A 34 -8.42 3.27 -24.20
CA LEU A 34 -8.50 3.26 -25.66
C LEU A 34 -9.66 2.38 -26.15
N LEU A 35 -9.81 1.20 -25.54
CA LEU A 35 -10.90 0.28 -25.83
C LEU A 35 -12.26 0.89 -25.47
N LEU A 36 -12.36 1.54 -24.29
CA LEU A 36 -13.60 2.20 -23.86
C LEU A 36 -14.00 3.35 -24.79
N ARG A 37 -13.05 4.13 -25.31
CA ARG A 37 -13.32 5.16 -26.34
C ARG A 37 -13.85 4.55 -27.64
N ALA A 38 -13.29 3.42 -28.08
CA ALA A 38 -13.77 2.72 -29.26
C ALA A 38 -15.22 2.23 -29.06
N ILE A 39 -15.53 1.63 -27.91
CA ILE A 39 -16.89 1.20 -27.56
C ILE A 39 -17.84 2.40 -27.53
N GLN A 40 -17.44 3.51 -26.91
CA GLN A 40 -18.22 4.74 -26.83
C GLN A 40 -18.60 5.27 -28.22
N SER A 41 -17.68 5.19 -29.20
CA SER A 41 -17.94 5.65 -30.57
C SER A 41 -18.99 4.84 -31.31
N CYS A 42 -19.29 3.63 -30.84
CA CYS A 42 -20.32 2.75 -31.40
C CYS A 42 -21.65 2.82 -30.64
N CYS A 43 -21.74 3.58 -29.55
CA CYS A 43 -22.97 3.73 -28.77
C CYS A 43 -23.78 4.93 -29.24
N ASP A 44 -25.11 4.78 -29.26
CA ASP A 44 -26.01 5.89 -29.53
C ASP A 44 -25.92 6.96 -28.44
N GLN A 45 -25.89 8.22 -28.86
CA GLN A 45 -25.93 9.38 -27.97
C GLN A 45 -27.22 9.31 -27.14
N ASP A 46 -27.13 9.63 -25.84
CA ASP A 46 -28.19 9.52 -24.83
C ASP A 46 -28.61 8.13 -24.34
N SER A 47 -28.03 7.05 -24.89
CA SER A 47 -28.27 5.70 -24.36
C SER A 47 -27.72 5.52 -22.94
N LEU A 48 -28.35 4.64 -22.15
CA LEU A 48 -27.83 4.23 -20.84
C LEU A 48 -26.40 3.66 -20.95
N HIS A 49 -26.13 2.91 -22.02
CA HIS A 49 -24.83 2.32 -22.29
C HIS A 49 -23.75 3.38 -22.53
N ALA A 50 -24.04 4.42 -23.32
CA ALA A 50 -23.11 5.54 -23.50
C ALA A 50 -22.74 6.22 -22.18
N LYS A 51 -23.73 6.44 -21.28
CA LYS A 51 -23.50 7.01 -19.95
C LYS A 51 -22.65 6.09 -19.06
N GLN A 52 -22.89 4.78 -19.09
CA GLN A 52 -22.09 3.80 -18.34
C GLN A 52 -20.64 3.73 -18.83
N VAL A 53 -20.43 3.75 -20.15
CA VAL A 53 -19.10 3.74 -20.77
C VAL A 53 -18.34 5.02 -20.42
N GLU A 54 -19.00 6.18 -20.42
CA GLU A 54 -18.39 7.46 -20.00
C GLU A 54 -17.90 7.39 -18.54
N VAL A 55 -18.74 6.90 -17.61
CA VAL A 55 -18.33 6.70 -16.21
C VAL A 55 -17.16 5.73 -16.09
N ALA A 56 -17.16 4.63 -16.86
CA ALA A 56 -16.07 3.67 -16.87
C ALA A 56 -14.77 4.29 -17.41
N LEU A 57 -14.86 5.08 -18.48
CA LEU A 57 -13.73 5.77 -19.10
C LEU A 57 -13.10 6.76 -18.13
N GLN A 58 -13.90 7.57 -17.44
CA GLN A 58 -13.43 8.49 -16.40
C GLN A 58 -12.71 7.74 -15.27
N LYS A 59 -13.27 6.64 -14.78
CA LYS A 59 -12.63 5.81 -13.75
C LYS A 59 -11.28 5.26 -14.21
N MET A 60 -11.15 4.85 -15.47
CA MET A 60 -9.88 4.37 -16.03
C MET A 60 -8.85 5.48 -16.22
N GLN A 61 -9.27 6.69 -16.55
CA GLN A 61 -8.39 7.86 -16.60
C GLN A 61 -7.85 8.20 -15.20
N THR A 62 -8.73 8.27 -14.20
CA THR A 62 -8.33 8.47 -12.80
C THR A 62 -7.41 7.36 -12.29
N LEU A 63 -7.65 6.11 -12.71
CA LEU A 63 -6.77 5.00 -12.37
C LEU A 63 -5.37 5.15 -12.98
N ALA A 64 -5.26 5.60 -14.22
CA ALA A 64 -3.97 5.86 -14.86
C ALA A 64 -3.20 6.99 -14.15
N GLU A 65 -3.88 8.07 -13.81
CA GLU A 65 -3.31 9.17 -13.01
C GLU A 65 -2.84 8.68 -11.64
N TYR A 66 -3.66 7.88 -10.97
CA TYR A 66 -3.31 7.29 -9.68
C TYR A 66 -2.08 6.38 -9.76
N VAL A 67 -1.99 5.52 -10.78
CA VAL A 67 -0.82 4.65 -10.99
C VAL A 67 0.44 5.49 -11.20
N ASN A 68 0.35 6.55 -12.01
CA ASN A 68 1.47 7.45 -12.26
C ASN A 68 1.92 8.17 -10.97
N GLU A 69 0.97 8.68 -10.17
CA GLU A 69 1.30 9.34 -8.91
C GLU A 69 1.89 8.36 -7.90
N MET A 70 1.39 7.12 -7.83
CA MET A 70 1.95 6.10 -6.94
C MET A 70 3.35 5.65 -7.35
N GLN A 71 3.64 5.62 -8.64
CA GLN A 71 4.99 5.40 -9.15
C GLN A 71 5.93 6.54 -8.70
N ARG A 72 5.50 7.80 -8.84
CA ARG A 72 6.27 8.96 -8.38
C ARG A 72 6.55 8.93 -6.88
N VAL A 73 5.53 8.61 -6.07
CA VAL A 73 5.67 8.44 -4.61
C VAL A 73 6.66 7.31 -4.29
N HIS A 74 6.57 6.18 -5.00
CA HIS A 74 7.52 5.08 -4.83
C HIS A 74 8.96 5.53 -5.10
N GLU A 75 9.21 6.17 -6.24
CA GLU A 75 10.55 6.65 -6.60
C GLU A 75 11.11 7.66 -5.59
N LEU A 76 10.25 8.55 -5.07
CA LEU A 76 10.66 9.60 -4.13
C LEU A 76 10.92 9.06 -2.70
N TYR A 77 10.09 8.12 -2.23
CA TYR A 77 10.08 7.73 -0.81
C TYR A 77 10.55 6.30 -0.53
N ALA A 78 10.58 5.38 -1.51
CA ALA A 78 11.04 4.00 -1.29
C ALA A 78 12.44 3.93 -0.66
N PRO A 79 13.45 4.72 -1.10
CA PRO A 79 14.77 4.67 -0.47
C PRO A 79 14.76 5.08 1.01
N HIS A 80 13.90 6.03 1.39
CA HIS A 80 13.76 6.48 2.77
C HIS A 80 13.06 5.41 3.62
N ILE A 81 12.03 4.78 3.06
CA ILE A 81 11.29 3.68 3.69
C ILE A 81 12.21 2.46 3.90
N ASP A 82 13.05 2.13 2.93
CA ASP A 82 13.99 1.01 3.02
C ASP A 82 15.04 1.21 4.11
N VAL A 83 15.59 2.43 4.22
CA VAL A 83 16.51 2.79 5.30
C VAL A 83 15.81 2.70 6.66
N LEU A 84 14.60 3.26 6.76
CA LEU A 84 13.80 3.21 7.99
C LEU A 84 13.51 1.76 8.41
N ARG A 85 13.21 0.89 7.43
CA ARG A 85 12.97 -0.53 7.65
C ARG A 85 14.19 -1.25 8.20
N ARG A 86 15.37 -0.99 7.66
CA ARG A 86 16.61 -1.58 8.15
C ARG A 86 16.97 -1.09 9.55
N GLN A 87 16.75 0.19 9.84
CA GLN A 87 17.05 0.79 11.14
C GLN A 87 16.11 0.32 12.26
N ASN A 88 14.85 0.03 11.94
CA ASN A 88 13.81 -0.36 12.90
C ASN A 88 13.40 -1.84 12.76
N ASP A 89 14.28 -2.68 12.23
CA ASP A 89 13.93 -4.06 11.89
C ASP A 89 13.50 -4.89 13.10
N VAL A 90 14.13 -4.67 14.26
CA VAL A 90 13.74 -5.30 15.55
C VAL A 90 12.32 -4.87 15.95
N LEU A 91 12.03 -3.57 15.93
CA LEU A 91 10.71 -3.02 16.25
C LEU A 91 9.64 -3.59 15.33
N PHE A 92 9.93 -3.70 14.03
CA PHE A 92 9.00 -4.24 13.04
C PHE A 92 8.72 -5.73 13.24
N ARG A 93 9.74 -6.52 13.58
CA ARG A 93 9.55 -7.93 13.91
C ARG A 93 8.78 -8.13 15.21
N GLU A 94 9.14 -7.44 16.28
CA GLU A 94 8.49 -7.57 17.59
C GLU A 94 7.00 -7.18 17.56
N LYS A 95 6.67 -6.09 16.86
CA LYS A 95 5.29 -5.58 16.79
C LYS A 95 4.50 -6.08 15.58
N GLY A 96 5.08 -6.98 14.76
CA GLY A 96 4.42 -7.49 13.54
C GLY A 96 4.09 -6.40 12.50
N LEU A 97 4.92 -5.36 12.43
CA LEU A 97 4.69 -4.21 11.56
C LEU A 97 5.30 -4.46 10.18
N ARG A 98 4.59 -4.01 9.14
CA ARG A 98 5.02 -4.10 7.75
C ARG A 98 4.98 -2.72 7.11
N ILE A 99 6.08 -2.36 6.46
CA ILE A 99 6.19 -1.14 5.68
C ILE A 99 6.52 -1.49 4.23
N ASP A 100 5.51 -1.39 3.38
CA ASP A 100 5.59 -1.67 1.94
C ASP A 100 4.58 -0.77 1.24
N ILE A 101 4.96 -0.19 0.10
CA ILE A 101 4.11 0.71 -0.67
C ILE A 101 2.84 0.00 -1.17
N ARG A 102 2.89 -1.33 -1.33
CA ARG A 102 1.71 -2.15 -1.64
C ARG A 102 0.65 -2.13 -0.53
N ASP A 103 1.09 -1.93 0.70
CA ASP A 103 0.23 -1.88 1.88
C ASP A 103 -0.19 -0.43 2.22
N LEU A 104 0.16 0.55 1.38
CA LEU A 104 -0.21 1.97 1.56
C LEU A 104 -1.70 2.18 1.28
N LEU A 105 -2.42 2.73 2.25
CA LEU A 105 -3.84 3.06 2.14
C LEU A 105 -4.08 4.50 1.72
N LEU A 106 -3.25 5.42 2.22
CA LEU A 106 -3.35 6.85 1.95
C LEU A 106 -1.98 7.50 2.16
N PHE A 107 -1.64 8.46 1.32
CA PHE A 107 -0.59 9.43 1.63
C PHE A 107 -1.14 10.85 1.47
N ALA A 108 -0.62 11.79 2.25
CA ALA A 108 -1.06 13.18 2.18
C ALA A 108 0.00 14.15 2.69
N HIS A 109 -0.01 15.36 2.17
CA HIS A 109 0.72 16.48 2.75
C HIS A 109 -0.08 17.10 3.89
N ILE A 110 0.57 17.28 5.03
CA ILE A 110 -0.05 17.77 6.25
C ILE A 110 0.85 18.79 6.97
N GLN A 111 0.24 19.57 7.86
CA GLN A 111 0.95 20.44 8.78
C GLN A 111 0.82 19.92 10.22
N TRP A 112 1.95 19.66 10.88
CA TRP A 112 2.02 19.28 12.28
C TRP A 112 2.10 20.55 13.14
N LEU A 113 0.96 20.92 13.75
CA LEU A 113 0.76 22.23 14.40
C LEU A 113 1.52 22.39 15.73
N ASN A 114 1.66 21.32 16.52
CA ASN A 114 2.40 21.34 17.78
C ASN A 114 3.90 21.01 17.64
N ALA A 115 4.44 20.97 16.41
CA ALA A 115 5.88 20.95 16.17
C ALA A 115 6.47 22.37 16.16
N GLU A 116 7.80 22.46 16.26
CA GLU A 116 8.53 23.72 16.04
C GLU A 116 8.17 24.36 14.69
N LYS A 117 8.02 25.69 14.65
CA LYS A 117 7.56 26.44 13.46
C LYS A 117 8.36 26.13 12.19
N SER A 118 9.66 25.84 12.32
CA SER A 118 10.55 25.49 11.19
C SER A 118 10.34 24.07 10.65
N MET A 119 9.60 23.22 11.38
CA MET A 119 9.47 21.79 11.13
C MET A 119 8.02 21.35 10.95
N GLN A 120 7.08 22.23 10.63
CA GLN A 120 5.65 21.85 10.59
C GLN A 120 5.23 21.06 9.35
N GLU A 121 6.00 21.10 8.25
CA GLU A 121 5.61 20.42 7.00
C GLU A 121 5.98 18.93 7.00
N TYR A 122 4.97 18.07 6.99
CA TYR A 122 5.12 16.62 6.95
C TYR A 122 4.32 15.98 5.81
N VAL A 123 4.72 14.77 5.47
CA VAL A 123 3.96 13.83 4.66
C VAL A 123 3.56 12.69 5.57
N ILE A 124 2.26 12.44 5.66
CA ILE A 124 1.70 11.30 6.39
C ILE A 124 1.48 10.15 5.41
N PHE A 125 1.91 8.96 5.78
CA PHE A 125 1.61 7.71 5.08
C PHE A 125 0.86 6.79 6.05
N VAL A 126 -0.31 6.33 5.64
CA VAL A 126 -1.11 5.37 6.40
C VAL A 126 -0.97 4.01 5.73
N PHE A 127 -0.28 3.09 6.37
CA PHE A 127 -0.18 1.69 5.96
C PHE A 127 -1.20 0.84 6.71
N HIS A 128 -1.35 -0.42 6.31
CA HIS A 128 -2.23 -1.37 7.01
C HIS A 128 -1.85 -1.60 8.48
N THR A 129 -0.55 -1.59 8.82
CA THR A 129 -0.08 -1.92 10.18
C THR A 129 0.48 -0.71 10.94
N LEU A 130 0.76 0.42 10.28
CA LEU A 130 1.39 1.58 10.91
C LEU A 130 1.07 2.89 10.17
N ILE A 131 1.34 4.01 10.84
CA ILE A 131 1.35 5.35 10.27
C ILE A 131 2.79 5.87 10.32
N LEU A 132 3.23 6.49 9.23
CA LEU A 132 4.55 7.11 9.11
C LEU A 132 4.38 8.62 8.90
N LEU A 133 5.07 9.41 9.71
CA LEU A 133 5.21 10.86 9.52
C LEU A 133 6.63 11.16 9.06
N LEU A 134 6.77 11.71 7.86
CA LEU A 134 8.05 12.05 7.25
C LEU A 134 8.14 13.57 7.00
N PRO A 135 9.19 14.26 7.48
CA PRO A 135 9.31 15.71 7.25
C PRO A 135 9.64 16.00 5.79
N ARG A 136 9.02 17.03 5.22
CA ARG A 136 9.15 17.36 3.79
C ARG A 136 10.52 17.98 3.46
N ASN A 137 10.88 19.03 4.19
CA ASN A 137 12.02 19.91 3.84
C ASN A 137 13.27 19.70 4.71
N ALA A 138 13.35 18.63 5.50
CA ALA A 138 14.52 18.38 6.34
C ALA A 138 15.72 17.78 5.55
N ARG A 139 16.94 18.13 5.96
CA ARG A 139 18.19 17.50 5.46
C ARG A 139 18.16 16.00 5.74
N ARG A 140 18.83 15.16 4.93
CA ARG A 140 18.77 13.68 5.04
C ARG A 140 19.05 13.18 6.47
N ASP A 141 20.04 13.75 7.14
CA ASP A 141 20.47 13.32 8.49
C ASP A 141 19.42 13.66 9.56
N LEU A 142 18.71 14.77 9.38
CA LEU A 142 17.65 15.22 10.28
C LEU A 142 16.31 14.57 9.94
N LYS A 143 16.07 14.24 8.67
CA LYS A 143 14.87 13.54 8.18
C LYS A 143 14.62 12.27 8.97
N MET A 144 15.63 11.43 9.17
CA MET A 144 15.49 10.18 9.91
C MET A 144 15.18 10.42 11.40
N LYS A 145 15.82 11.40 12.04
CA LYS A 145 15.59 11.74 13.46
C LYS A 145 14.19 12.31 13.71
N LEU A 146 13.65 13.05 12.76
CA LEU A 146 12.33 13.67 12.83
C LEU A 146 11.21 12.75 12.33
N THR A 147 11.56 11.63 11.70
CA THR A 147 10.58 10.63 11.27
C THR A 147 9.90 10.04 12.50
N ARG A 148 8.58 9.82 12.42
CA ARG A 148 7.81 9.14 13.46
C ARG A 148 7.12 7.93 12.88
N VAL A 149 7.26 6.80 13.56
CA VAL A 149 6.63 5.52 13.21
C VAL A 149 5.64 5.20 14.30
N LEU A 150 4.36 5.19 13.95
CA LEU A 150 3.26 5.00 14.89
C LEU A 150 2.56 3.67 14.56
N PRO A 151 2.72 2.61 15.37
CA PRO A 151 2.01 1.35 15.19
C PRO A 151 0.49 1.56 15.22
N ILE A 152 -0.26 0.96 14.29
CA ILE A 152 -1.71 1.26 14.14
C ILE A 152 -2.55 0.83 15.35
N ASN A 153 -2.06 -0.13 16.13
CA ASN A 153 -2.66 -0.62 17.37
C ASN A 153 -2.47 0.33 18.57
N GLU A 154 -1.49 1.23 18.49
CA GLU A 154 -1.17 2.22 19.53
C GLU A 154 -1.70 3.61 19.18
N VAL A 155 -2.44 3.74 18.08
CA VAL A 155 -2.93 5.01 17.56
C VAL A 155 -4.44 5.16 17.78
N GLU A 156 -4.80 6.28 18.39
CA GLU A 156 -6.16 6.79 18.47
C GLU A 156 -6.29 8.10 17.70
N VAL A 157 -7.49 8.33 17.15
CA VAL A 157 -7.78 9.53 16.37
C VAL A 157 -8.95 10.25 17.00
N GLU A 158 -8.69 11.47 17.43
CA GLU A 158 -9.65 12.40 18.02
C GLU A 158 -10.01 13.47 16.97
N ASP A 159 -11.31 13.73 16.83
CA ASP A 159 -11.87 14.71 15.90
C ASP A 159 -12.76 15.67 16.69
N ASP A 160 -12.13 16.62 17.38
CA ASP A 160 -12.79 17.57 18.29
C ASP A 160 -13.75 18.50 17.53
N LYS A 161 -13.36 18.93 16.33
CA LYS A 161 -14.09 19.89 15.51
C LYS A 161 -14.36 19.31 14.13
N LYS A 162 -15.57 18.80 13.93
CA LYS A 162 -15.96 18.13 12.68
C LYS A 162 -15.82 19.00 11.44
N ASP A 163 -16.05 20.31 11.55
CA ASP A 163 -16.02 21.24 10.41
C ASP A 163 -14.61 21.80 10.12
N ASP A 164 -13.70 21.75 11.08
CA ASP A 164 -12.33 22.21 10.88
C ASP A 164 -11.49 21.10 10.23
N PRO A 165 -10.57 21.42 9.31
CA PRO A 165 -9.70 20.43 8.66
C PRO A 165 -8.54 20.00 9.58
N VAL A 166 -8.75 19.96 10.89
CA VAL A 166 -7.76 19.61 11.91
C VAL A 166 -8.22 18.34 12.63
N LEU A 167 -7.28 17.43 12.90
CA LEU A 167 -7.49 16.25 13.74
C LEU A 167 -6.32 16.08 14.72
N THR A 168 -6.55 15.27 15.75
CA THR A 168 -5.50 14.87 16.69
C THR A 168 -5.24 13.38 16.55
N ILE A 169 -3.98 13.01 16.37
CA ILE A 169 -3.52 11.61 16.46
C ILE A 169 -2.84 11.45 17.82
N VAL A 170 -3.35 10.54 18.65
CA VAL A 170 -2.76 10.20 19.94
C VAL A 170 -2.03 8.87 19.78
N HIS A 171 -0.73 8.86 20.07
CA HIS A 171 0.09 7.65 20.12
C HIS A 171 0.32 7.28 21.58
N SER A 172 -0.35 6.22 22.03
CA SER A 172 -0.24 5.68 23.38
C SER A 172 0.69 4.49 23.41
N ARG A 173 1.90 4.68 23.94
CA ARG A 173 2.90 3.63 24.09
C ARG A 173 2.99 3.21 25.55
N THR A 174 2.82 1.93 25.82
CA THR A 174 3.02 1.36 27.17
C THR A 174 4.40 0.70 27.23
N VAL A 175 5.27 1.17 28.12
CA VAL A 175 6.60 0.59 28.36
C VAL A 175 6.79 0.43 29.87
N ALA A 176 7.02 -0.81 30.33
CA ALA A 176 7.26 -1.13 31.74
C ALA A 176 6.24 -0.47 32.68
N GLU A 177 4.95 -0.66 32.41
CA GLU A 177 3.81 -0.15 33.19
C GLU A 177 3.65 1.40 33.22
N ARG A 178 4.47 2.14 32.46
CA ARG A 178 4.28 3.57 32.23
C ARG A 178 3.62 3.82 30.89
N HIS A 179 2.56 4.64 30.91
CA HIS A 179 1.87 5.11 29.71
C HIS A 179 2.52 6.42 29.24
N TYR A 180 2.98 6.42 27.99
CA TYR A 180 3.48 7.60 27.31
C TYR A 180 2.50 7.94 26.19
N ASP A 181 1.82 9.07 26.33
CA ASP A 181 0.91 9.58 25.32
C ASP A 181 1.57 10.75 24.59
N ALA A 182 1.69 10.62 23.27
CA ALA A 182 2.15 11.68 22.39
C ALA A 182 1.02 12.12 21.47
N SER A 183 0.60 13.37 21.58
CA SER A 183 -0.45 13.95 20.74
C SER A 183 0.14 14.72 19.56
N TYR A 184 -0.37 14.46 18.37
CA TYR A 184 0.02 15.09 17.11
C TYR A 184 -1.18 15.85 16.54
N TYR A 185 -1.12 17.17 16.54
CA TYR A 185 -2.15 18.04 15.98
C TYR A 185 -1.87 18.24 14.49
N ILE A 186 -2.75 17.71 13.65
CA ILE A 186 -2.57 17.63 12.20
C ILE A 186 -3.60 18.49 11.50
N ALA A 187 -3.13 19.51 10.78
CA ALA A 187 -3.94 20.26 9.84
C ALA A 187 -3.81 19.69 8.43
N CYS A 188 -4.97 19.41 7.82
CA CYS A 188 -5.13 19.01 6.43
C CYS A 188 -5.42 20.25 5.57
N CYS A 189 -5.07 20.20 4.29
CA CYS A 189 -5.40 21.29 3.35
C CYS A 189 -6.91 21.41 3.06
N GLN A 190 -7.67 20.32 3.25
CA GLN A 190 -9.09 20.24 2.94
C GLN A 190 -9.82 19.35 3.95
N LEU A 191 -11.09 19.67 4.21
CA LEU A 191 -11.94 18.86 5.09
C LEU A 191 -12.16 17.43 4.54
N ALA A 192 -12.32 17.30 3.22
CA ALA A 192 -12.45 15.99 2.57
C ALA A 192 -11.24 15.09 2.82
N LEU A 193 -10.03 15.67 2.82
CA LEU A 193 -8.79 14.96 3.11
C LEU A 193 -8.75 14.49 4.57
N LYS A 194 -9.14 15.34 5.54
CA LYS A 194 -9.30 14.94 6.95
C LYS A 194 -10.19 13.71 7.06
N GLN A 195 -11.36 13.75 6.42
CA GLN A 195 -12.32 12.64 6.46
C GLN A 195 -11.78 11.37 5.80
N GLN A 196 -11.02 11.47 4.71
CA GLN A 196 -10.36 10.32 4.07
C GLN A 196 -9.27 9.74 4.97
N LEU A 197 -8.49 10.59 5.64
CA LEU A 197 -7.44 10.18 6.56
C LEU A 197 -8.01 9.42 7.76
N ILE A 198 -9.03 9.97 8.42
CA ILE A 198 -9.73 9.32 9.55
C ILE A 198 -10.29 7.97 9.10
N ARG A 199 -10.95 7.91 7.92
CA ARG A 199 -11.48 6.66 7.36
C ARG A 199 -10.39 5.63 7.11
N SER A 200 -9.25 6.06 6.57
CA SER A 200 -8.12 5.16 6.25
C SER A 200 -7.48 4.60 7.51
N ILE A 201 -7.27 5.42 8.54
CA ILE A 201 -6.73 4.98 9.83
C ILE A 201 -7.69 4.00 10.53
N LYS A 202 -8.99 4.31 10.58
CA LYS A 202 -10.01 3.41 11.14
C LYS A 202 -10.07 2.07 10.38
N LYS A 203 -9.98 2.11 9.05
CA LYS A 203 -9.93 0.90 8.20
C LYS A 203 -8.69 0.07 8.49
N ALA A 204 -7.52 0.70 8.58
CA ALA A 204 -6.27 0.03 8.92
C ALA A 204 -6.37 -0.70 10.26
N ARG A 205 -6.87 0.00 11.29
CA ARG A 205 -7.06 -0.58 12.63
C ARG A 205 -8.05 -1.74 12.65
N ALA A 206 -9.19 -1.60 11.97
CA ALA A 206 -10.17 -2.67 11.86
C ALA A 206 -9.61 -3.91 11.15
N ASN A 207 -8.80 -3.73 10.10
CA ASN A 207 -8.15 -4.82 9.39
C ASN A 207 -7.07 -5.48 10.25
N PHE A 208 -6.25 -4.69 10.95
CA PHE A 208 -5.20 -5.21 11.83
C PHE A 208 -5.75 -6.12 12.93
N SER A 209 -6.85 -5.72 13.58
CA SER A 209 -7.52 -6.53 14.61
C SER A 209 -8.16 -7.82 14.07
N ARG A 210 -8.52 -7.86 12.78
CA ARG A 210 -9.07 -9.06 12.13
C ARG A 210 -7.96 -10.04 11.76
N GLU A 211 -6.82 -9.55 11.29
CA GLU A 211 -5.70 -10.39 10.87
C GLU A 211 -5.03 -11.07 12.08
N THR A 212 -4.91 -10.36 13.22
CA THR A 212 -4.42 -10.95 14.48
C THR A 212 -5.35 -12.03 15.07
N ARG A 213 -6.61 -12.10 14.63
CA ARG A 213 -7.59 -13.12 15.07
C ARG A 213 -7.68 -14.32 14.14
N ARG A 214 -7.02 -14.30 12.97
CA ARG A 214 -6.95 -15.48 12.11
C ARG A 214 -5.93 -16.45 12.69
N PRO A 215 -6.29 -17.72 12.97
CA PRO A 215 -5.27 -18.73 13.23
C PRO A 215 -4.35 -18.81 12.02
N LEU A 216 -3.04 -18.84 12.24
CA LEU A 216 -2.02 -19.15 11.23
C LEU A 216 -2.26 -20.60 10.74
N SER A 217 -3.23 -20.80 9.85
CA SER A 217 -3.49 -22.09 9.20
C SER A 217 -3.02 -22.01 7.76
N GLY A 218 -1.99 -22.80 7.45
CA GLY A 218 -1.50 -22.96 6.10
C GLY A 218 -0.02 -23.32 5.98
N SER A 219 0.58 -24.03 6.94
CA SER A 219 1.76 -24.83 6.61
C SER A 219 1.29 -26.00 5.74
N SER A 220 1.40 -25.86 4.44
CA SER A 220 1.35 -26.97 3.49
C SER A 220 2.53 -27.91 3.75
N GLN A 221 2.39 -28.81 4.73
CA GLN A 221 3.11 -30.08 4.71
C GLN A 221 2.26 -31.05 3.90
N SER A 222 2.40 -30.98 2.58
CA SER A 222 2.01 -32.06 1.68
C SER A 222 3.28 -32.80 1.28
N ASP A 223 3.75 -33.68 2.15
CA ASP A 223 4.72 -34.69 1.78
C ASP A 223 4.52 -35.92 2.66
N GLY A 224 3.90 -36.95 2.07
CA GLY A 224 3.39 -38.10 2.80
C GLY A 224 2.92 -39.20 1.86
N GLY A 225 3.86 -39.65 1.01
CA GLY A 225 3.99 -40.96 0.37
C GLY A 225 2.75 -41.84 0.14
N TYR A 226 2.58 -42.23 -1.12
CA TYR A 226 1.90 -43.48 -1.47
C TYR A 226 2.61 -44.66 -0.78
N GLY A 227 2.09 -45.05 0.39
CA GLY A 227 2.44 -46.30 1.05
C GLY A 227 1.83 -47.45 0.27
N SER A 228 2.67 -48.19 -0.43
CA SER A 228 2.36 -49.49 -1.02
C SER A 228 1.86 -50.46 0.06
N ASP A 229 0.67 -51.02 -0.16
CA ASP A 229 0.07 -52.11 0.63
C ASP A 229 1.03 -53.31 0.71
N PRO A 230 1.35 -53.83 1.91
CA PRO A 230 1.91 -55.16 2.03
C PRO A 230 0.75 -56.18 2.00
N MET A 231 0.58 -56.86 0.88
CA MET A 231 -0.08 -58.16 0.87
C MET A 231 0.64 -59.08 1.86
N LYS A 232 -0.06 -59.54 2.90
CA LYS A 232 0.37 -60.74 3.64
C LYS A 232 -0.80 -61.59 4.16
N GLU A 233 -0.82 -62.78 3.59
CA GLU A 233 -1.17 -64.08 4.18
C GLU A 233 -2.62 -64.38 4.57
N ARG A 234 -3.28 -65.10 3.65
CA ARG A 234 -4.31 -66.09 3.96
C ARG A 234 -3.78 -67.06 5.01
N LYS A 235 -4.40 -67.12 6.19
CA LYS A 235 -4.36 -68.29 7.05
C LYS A 235 -5.63 -69.11 6.87
N SER A 236 -5.42 -70.33 6.41
CA SER A 236 -6.36 -71.46 6.45
C SER A 236 -6.47 -72.04 7.87
N SER A 237 -7.53 -72.84 8.06
CA SER A 237 -7.87 -73.72 9.20
C SER A 237 -8.65 -73.03 10.35
N SER A 238 -9.76 -73.57 10.86
CA SER A 238 -10.40 -74.88 10.73
C SER A 238 -11.93 -74.74 10.75
#